data_AF-A0A8H7A9T0-F1
#
_entry.id   AF-A0A8H7A9T0-F1
#
_cell.length_a   1.000
_cell.length_b   1.000
_cell.length_c   1.000
_cell.angle_alpha   90.00
_cell.angle_beta   90.00
_cell.angle_gamma   90.00
#
_symmetry.space_group_name_H-M   'P 1'
#
loop_
_entity.id
_entity.type
_entity.pdbx_description
1 polymer ?
#
loop_
_entity_poly.entity_id
_entity_poly.type
_entity_poly.pdbx_seq_one_letter_code
_entity_poly.pdbx_strand_id
1 'polypeptide(L)'
;MQLACNALHAGNRVVWIDTGAPIPGPRFQDMLHFYSGLPAGQDPASSPPISRSLDALLDKFTYYNIHTLPHLLVLFLHPTAQFPPPDTALMIIDNVSALFATAFPRSTPSSFFSDNANVKTSSSSLDIARKNKLQWAANRKWVVAGDLAAAMNKMAALKNVAVVVISQVATSLKGVKRAVLKSALAGTAWEVAVANRVVLWRDFAPDSEGSADASSSIARGIRFAEVVKEGGKLRPVGQGDAVPFSIAKEGLRELRLPFPISATLETHQQLKPQPAPATTLPTTTASTSITTTPTITTKRKADEIADSEDELLVGSDDDFGLPPDDDDLFDEVVVGLS
;
A
#
# COMPACT_ATOMS: atom_id res chain seq x y z
N MET A 1 -0.23 -18.66 3.81
CA MET A 1 -0.02 -20.12 3.88
C MET A 1 1.45 -20.52 3.89
N GLN A 2 2.24 -20.20 2.85
CA GLN A 2 3.67 -20.61 2.78
C GLN A 2 4.49 -20.20 4.01
N LEU A 3 4.37 -18.94 4.45
CA LEU A 3 5.07 -18.45 5.64
C LEU A 3 4.70 -19.25 6.91
N ALA A 4 3.42 -19.60 7.08
CA ALA A 4 2.97 -20.43 8.18
C ALA A 4 3.57 -21.83 8.12
N CYS A 5 3.59 -22.47 6.94
CA CYS A 5 4.19 -23.79 6.76
C CYS A 5 5.68 -23.79 7.13
N ASN A 6 6.43 -22.77 6.69
CA ASN A 6 7.86 -22.63 7.01
C ASN A 6 8.08 -22.46 8.51
N ALA A 7 7.30 -21.61 9.18
CA ALA A 7 7.42 -21.38 10.61
C ALA A 7 7.06 -22.64 11.43
N LEU A 8 5.98 -23.35 11.06
CA LEU A 8 5.59 -24.61 11.69
C LEU A 8 6.64 -25.70 11.48
N HIS A 9 7.21 -25.80 10.28
CA HIS A 9 8.29 -26.74 9.97
C HIS A 9 9.55 -26.43 10.80
N ALA A 10 9.90 -25.14 10.98
CA ALA A 10 10.95 -24.73 11.91
C ALA A 10 10.64 -25.05 13.39
N GLY A 11 9.39 -25.39 13.72
CA GLY A 11 8.96 -25.81 15.06
C GLY A 11 8.34 -24.71 15.89
N ASN A 12 8.12 -23.55 15.29
CA ASN A 12 7.50 -22.41 15.93
C ASN A 12 5.97 -22.54 15.93
N ARG A 13 5.32 -21.82 16.84
CA ARG A 13 3.87 -21.66 16.82
C ARG A 13 3.47 -20.49 15.92
N VAL A 14 2.35 -20.65 15.22
CA VAL A 14 1.79 -19.66 14.29
C VAL A 14 0.38 -19.30 14.70
N VAL A 15 0.09 -18.00 14.71
CA VAL A 15 -1.27 -17.47 14.87
C VAL A 15 -1.74 -16.94 13.52
N TRP A 16 -2.88 -17.43 13.03
CA TRP A 16 -3.54 -16.93 11.83
C TRP A 16 -4.84 -16.22 12.22
N ILE A 17 -4.95 -14.95 11.89
CA ILE A 17 -6.15 -14.14 12.07
C ILE A 17 -6.73 -13.91 10.68
N ASP A 18 -7.81 -14.62 10.38
CA ASP A 18 -8.60 -14.39 9.17
C ASP A 18 -9.59 -13.25 9.41
N THR A 19 -9.66 -12.31 8.47
CA THR A 19 -10.62 -11.19 8.50
C THR A 19 -11.51 -11.11 7.27
N GLY A 20 -11.41 -12.09 6.38
CA GLY A 20 -12.18 -12.15 5.15
C GLY A 20 -12.69 -13.57 4.88
N ALA A 21 -11.94 -14.29 4.06
CA ALA A 21 -12.31 -15.63 3.63
C ALA A 21 -11.46 -16.68 4.36
N PRO A 22 -12.08 -17.78 4.82
CA PRO A 22 -11.37 -18.81 5.56
C PRO A 22 -10.22 -19.40 4.76
N ILE A 23 -9.15 -19.75 5.47
CA ILE A 23 -8.00 -20.43 4.88
C ILE A 23 -8.46 -21.69 4.14
N PRO A 24 -8.03 -21.91 2.88
CA PRO A 24 -8.38 -23.13 2.15
C PRO A 24 -7.74 -24.36 2.81
N GLY A 25 -8.46 -24.99 3.74
CA GLY A 25 -7.98 -26.10 4.57
C GLY A 25 -7.30 -27.23 3.79
N PRO A 26 -7.90 -27.78 2.71
CA PRO A 26 -7.29 -28.83 1.91
C PRO A 26 -5.93 -28.42 1.32
N ARG A 27 -5.84 -27.19 0.82
CA ARG A 27 -4.58 -26.66 0.28
C ARG A 27 -3.53 -26.48 1.36
N PHE A 28 -3.92 -26.02 2.54
CA PHE A 28 -3.00 -25.86 3.65
C PHE A 28 -2.46 -27.21 4.14
N GLN A 29 -3.32 -28.23 4.23
CA GLN A 29 -2.92 -29.60 4.56
C GLN A 29 -1.99 -30.20 3.50
N ASP A 30 -2.31 -30.05 2.22
CA ASP A 30 -1.44 -30.49 1.11
C ASP A 30 -0.03 -29.88 1.21
N MET A 31 0.05 -28.57 1.51
CA MET A 31 1.33 -27.90 1.74
C MET A 31 2.04 -28.48 2.97
N LEU A 32 1.38 -28.64 4.11
CA LEU A 32 1.99 -29.20 5.33
C LEU A 32 2.48 -30.65 5.12
N HIS A 33 1.74 -31.47 4.39
CA HIS A 33 2.16 -32.83 4.02
C HIS A 33 3.47 -32.83 3.24
N PHE A 34 3.62 -31.92 2.28
CA PHE A 34 4.87 -31.76 1.54
C PHE A 34 6.04 -31.42 2.48
N TYR A 35 5.85 -30.50 3.43
CA TYR A 35 6.89 -30.14 4.42
C TYR A 35 7.16 -31.23 5.47
N SER A 36 6.19 -32.10 5.76
CA SER A 36 6.38 -33.21 6.70
C SER A 36 7.30 -34.32 6.16
N GLY A 37 7.36 -34.47 4.83
CA GLY A 37 8.22 -35.44 4.14
C GLY A 37 9.62 -34.93 3.81
N LEU A 38 9.90 -33.64 4.02
CA LEU A 38 11.22 -33.06 3.79
C LEU A 38 12.10 -33.16 5.05
N PRO A 39 13.38 -33.57 4.94
CA PRO A 39 14.32 -33.47 6.05
C PRO A 39 14.45 -32.01 6.49
N ALA A 40 14.36 -31.76 7.80
CA ALA A 40 14.58 -30.44 8.35
C ALA A 40 16.05 -30.02 8.11
N GLY A 41 16.25 -29.03 7.22
CA GLY A 41 17.52 -28.31 7.07
C GLY A 41 18.53 -28.93 6.09
N GLN A 42 18.79 -28.21 5.00
CA GLN A 42 20.01 -28.33 4.21
C GLN A 42 21.08 -27.30 4.66
N ASP A 43 20.95 -26.79 5.89
CA ASP A 43 21.96 -26.01 6.62
C ASP A 43 22.21 -26.67 7.99
N PRO A 44 23.44 -26.65 8.51
CA PRO A 44 23.84 -27.46 9.66
C PRO A 44 23.22 -26.90 10.95
N ALA A 45 22.09 -27.46 11.38
CA ALA A 45 21.56 -27.22 12.71
C ALA A 45 22.02 -28.34 13.65
N SER A 46 22.56 -27.94 14.79
CA SER A 46 22.97 -28.75 15.95
C SER A 46 21.78 -29.44 16.64
N SER A 47 20.82 -29.98 15.90
CA SER A 47 19.61 -30.63 16.40
C SER A 47 19.16 -31.70 15.41
N PRO A 48 18.75 -32.89 15.87
CA PRO A 48 18.40 -33.99 14.97
C PRO A 48 17.19 -33.63 14.09
N PRO A 49 17.15 -34.10 12.83
CA PRO A 49 16.04 -33.87 11.91
C PRO A 49 14.81 -34.65 12.39
N ILE A 50 13.86 -33.95 13.02
CA ILE A 50 12.60 -34.57 13.46
C ILE A 50 11.62 -34.45 12.29
N SER A 51 11.35 -35.57 11.61
CA SER A 51 10.14 -35.72 10.80
C SER A 51 8.93 -35.54 11.71
N ARG A 52 8.14 -34.48 11.50
CA ARG A 52 6.98 -34.16 12.34
C ARG A 52 5.69 -34.62 11.65
N SER A 53 4.83 -35.29 12.40
CA SER A 53 3.49 -35.64 11.94
C SER A 53 2.66 -34.39 11.67
N LEU A 54 1.66 -34.50 10.78
CA LEU A 54 0.74 -33.41 10.48
C LEU A 54 0.05 -32.88 11.75
N ASP A 55 -0.41 -33.79 12.61
CA ASP A 55 -1.12 -33.43 13.85
C ASP A 55 -0.26 -32.56 14.77
N ALA A 56 1.04 -32.86 14.88
CA ALA A 56 1.99 -32.07 15.66
C ALA A 56 2.23 -30.66 15.08
N LEU A 57 2.13 -30.50 13.75
CA LEU A 57 2.20 -29.19 13.11
C LEU A 57 0.90 -28.41 13.32
N LEU A 58 -0.25 -29.07 13.25
CA LEU A 58 -1.55 -28.44 13.46
C LEU A 58 -1.79 -28.01 14.91
N ASP A 59 -1.27 -28.73 15.90
CA ASP A 59 -1.31 -28.32 17.31
C ASP A 59 -0.58 -26.98 17.57
N LYS A 60 0.41 -26.67 16.74
CA LYS A 60 1.16 -25.40 16.74
C LYS A 60 0.52 -24.32 15.87
N PHE A 61 -0.63 -24.59 15.25
CA PHE A 61 -1.35 -23.62 14.42
C PHE A 61 -2.61 -23.16 15.15
N THR A 62 -2.67 -21.89 15.53
CA THR A 62 -3.84 -21.30 16.16
C THR A 62 -4.58 -20.41 15.16
N TYR A 63 -5.87 -20.68 14.95
CA TYR A 63 -6.70 -19.97 13.98
C TYR A 63 -7.76 -19.12 14.68
N TYR A 64 -7.85 -17.85 14.32
CA TYR A 64 -8.90 -16.92 14.73
C TYR A 64 -9.67 -16.44 13.51
N ASN A 65 -10.99 -16.40 13.62
CA ASN A 65 -11.87 -15.85 12.60
C ASN A 65 -12.51 -14.55 13.12
N ILE A 66 -12.10 -13.41 12.58
CA ILE A 66 -12.45 -12.07 13.08
C ILE A 66 -13.08 -11.24 11.97
N HIS A 67 -14.41 -11.16 11.96
CA HIS A 67 -15.18 -10.46 10.91
C HIS A 67 -15.41 -8.97 11.16
N THR A 68 -14.96 -8.42 12.29
CA THR A 68 -15.23 -7.02 12.65
C THR A 68 -13.98 -6.29 13.13
N LEU A 69 -13.86 -5.01 12.77
CA LEU A 69 -12.75 -4.17 13.20
C LEU A 69 -12.67 -4.03 14.74
N PRO A 70 -13.77 -3.84 15.50
CA PRO A 70 -13.70 -3.78 16.95
C PRO A 70 -13.11 -5.04 17.59
N HIS A 71 -13.45 -6.22 17.07
CA HIS A 71 -12.92 -7.47 17.60
C HIS A 71 -11.40 -7.59 17.34
N LEU A 72 -10.93 -7.17 16.16
CA LEU A 72 -9.50 -7.07 15.88
C LEU A 72 -8.81 -6.07 16.82
N LEU A 73 -9.41 -4.90 17.03
CA LEU A 73 -8.87 -3.86 17.90
C LEU A 73 -8.73 -4.36 19.35
N VAL A 74 -9.75 -5.02 19.90
CA VAL A 74 -9.71 -5.56 21.27
C VAL A 74 -8.55 -6.55 21.42
N LEU A 75 -8.32 -7.40 20.41
CA LEU A 75 -7.24 -8.40 20.45
C LEU A 75 -5.84 -7.77 20.62
N PHE A 76 -5.61 -6.59 20.03
CA PHE A 76 -4.31 -5.92 20.06
C PHE A 76 -4.20 -4.82 21.13
N LEU A 77 -5.27 -4.07 21.38
CA LEU A 77 -5.31 -2.98 22.36
C LEU A 77 -5.53 -3.50 23.78
N HIS A 78 -6.22 -4.61 23.92
CA HIS A 78 -6.53 -5.26 25.20
C HIS A 78 -6.18 -6.75 25.17
N PRO A 79 -4.91 -7.12 24.90
CA PRO A 79 -4.52 -8.51 24.81
C PRO A 79 -4.68 -9.20 26.18
N THR A 80 -5.32 -10.37 26.18
CA THR A 80 -5.34 -11.24 27.36
C THR A 80 -3.95 -11.79 27.66
N ALA A 81 -3.69 -12.25 28.88
CA ALA A 81 -2.39 -12.84 29.25
C ALA A 81 -2.01 -14.06 28.37
N GLN A 82 -3.01 -14.72 27.80
CA GLN A 82 -2.89 -15.90 26.93
C GLN A 82 -2.73 -15.56 25.45
N PHE A 83 -2.74 -14.26 25.08
CA PHE A 83 -2.63 -13.83 23.69
C PHE A 83 -1.34 -13.00 23.43
N PRO A 84 -0.56 -13.35 22.40
CA PRO A 84 -0.61 -14.61 21.66
C PRO A 84 -0.23 -15.79 22.58
N PRO A 85 -0.56 -17.04 22.21
CA PRO A 85 -0.09 -18.21 22.96
C PRO A 85 1.44 -18.20 23.10
N PRO A 86 2.00 -18.81 24.16
CA PRO A 86 3.44 -18.86 24.34
C PRO A 86 4.13 -19.53 23.15
N ASP A 87 5.38 -19.11 22.89
CA ASP A 87 6.23 -19.59 21.79
C ASP A 87 5.69 -19.32 20.38
N THR A 88 4.75 -18.37 20.24
CA THR A 88 4.34 -17.86 18.94
C THR A 88 5.49 -17.08 18.32
N ALA A 89 5.98 -17.48 17.14
CA ALA A 89 7.02 -16.73 16.43
C ALA A 89 6.47 -15.92 15.25
N LEU A 90 5.28 -16.26 14.75
CA LEU A 90 4.67 -15.62 13.60
C LEU A 90 3.16 -15.41 13.83
N MET A 91 2.70 -14.18 13.61
CA MET A 91 1.28 -13.88 13.43
C MET A 91 1.01 -13.38 12.02
N ILE A 92 -0.06 -13.88 11.42
CA ILE A 92 -0.53 -13.46 10.09
C ILE A 92 -1.93 -12.89 10.25
N ILE A 93 -2.13 -11.67 9.77
CA ILE A 93 -3.45 -11.02 9.70
C ILE A 93 -3.82 -10.95 8.22
N ASP A 94 -4.79 -11.76 7.82
CA ASP A 94 -5.23 -11.85 6.44
C ASP A 94 -6.28 -10.77 6.13
N ASN A 95 -6.01 -9.96 5.11
CA ASN A 95 -6.89 -8.94 4.56
C ASN A 95 -7.41 -7.83 5.51
N VAL A 96 -6.53 -7.22 6.31
CA VAL A 96 -6.93 -6.17 7.28
C VAL A 96 -7.72 -5.01 6.66
N SER A 97 -7.46 -4.69 5.39
CA SER A 97 -8.11 -3.58 4.68
C SER A 97 -9.61 -3.75 4.55
N ALA A 98 -10.11 -4.99 4.49
CA ALA A 98 -11.54 -5.26 4.36
C ALA A 98 -12.33 -4.79 5.59
N LEU A 99 -11.80 -5.01 6.79
CA LEU A 99 -12.44 -4.56 8.04
C LEU A 99 -12.56 -3.04 8.12
N PHE A 100 -11.58 -2.32 7.59
CA PHE A 100 -11.65 -0.86 7.52
C PHE A 100 -12.61 -0.37 6.44
N ALA A 101 -12.71 -1.07 5.30
CA ALA A 101 -13.65 -0.72 4.25
C ALA A 101 -15.10 -0.92 4.71
N THR A 102 -15.38 -1.95 5.52
CA THR A 102 -16.71 -2.20 6.08
C THR A 102 -17.05 -1.27 7.23
N ALA A 103 -16.10 -0.97 8.12
CA ALA A 103 -16.32 -0.08 9.27
C ALA A 103 -16.38 1.41 8.88
N PHE A 104 -15.67 1.81 7.81
CA PHE A 104 -15.58 3.20 7.33
C PHE A 104 -15.87 3.25 5.82
N PRO A 105 -17.15 3.09 5.40
CA PRO A 105 -17.52 3.10 4.00
C PRO A 105 -17.21 4.46 3.36
N ARG A 106 -16.79 4.43 2.09
CA ARG A 106 -16.57 5.65 1.29
C ARG A 106 -17.91 6.30 0.94
N SER A 107 -17.91 7.62 0.77
CA SER A 107 -19.05 8.34 0.18
C SER A 107 -19.26 7.85 -1.24
N THR A 108 -20.35 7.15 -1.51
CA THR A 108 -20.88 7.10 -2.88
C THR A 108 -21.72 8.36 -3.06
N PRO A 109 -21.45 9.21 -4.06
CA PRO A 109 -22.31 10.35 -4.31
C PRO A 109 -23.72 9.83 -4.61
N SER A 110 -24.70 10.24 -3.79
CA SER A 110 -26.11 9.91 -3.97
C SER A 110 -26.73 10.56 -5.22
N SER A 111 -25.93 11.21 -6.06
CA SER A 111 -26.34 11.86 -7.31
C SER A 111 -26.58 10.89 -8.47
N PHE A 112 -26.13 9.63 -8.39
CA PHE A 112 -26.31 8.66 -9.48
C PHE A 112 -27.73 8.07 -9.59
N PHE A 113 -28.55 8.19 -8.54
CA PHE A 113 -29.94 7.72 -8.55
C PHE A 113 -30.97 8.84 -8.48
N SER A 114 -30.55 10.11 -8.46
CA SER A 114 -31.49 11.22 -8.62
C SER A 114 -31.54 11.62 -10.09
N ASP A 115 -32.42 10.97 -10.85
CA ASP A 115 -32.90 11.43 -12.15
C ASP A 115 -33.62 12.79 -11.97
N ASN A 116 -32.86 13.86 -11.77
CA ASN A 116 -33.25 15.24 -12.09
C ASN A 116 -32.06 16.18 -11.87
N ALA A 117 -31.13 16.16 -12.82
CA ALA A 117 -30.04 17.11 -12.95
C ALA A 117 -30.57 18.49 -13.37
N ASN A 118 -31.34 19.18 -12.53
CA ASN A 118 -31.51 20.64 -12.64
C ASN A 118 -32.01 21.36 -11.39
N VAL A 119 -31.86 20.78 -10.20
CA VAL A 119 -32.22 21.50 -8.97
C VAL A 119 -30.95 21.85 -8.20
N LYS A 120 -30.48 23.08 -8.40
CA LYS A 120 -29.60 23.79 -7.45
C LYS A 120 -30.39 24.04 -6.17
N THR A 121 -30.76 22.98 -5.45
CA THR A 121 -31.44 23.09 -4.16
C THR A 121 -30.39 23.12 -3.08
N SER A 122 -30.40 24.22 -2.32
CA SER A 122 -29.89 24.35 -0.96
C SER A 122 -29.66 22.99 -0.31
N SER A 123 -28.40 22.65 -0.04
CA SER A 123 -28.04 21.45 0.72
C SER A 123 -28.91 21.40 1.97
N SER A 124 -29.80 20.41 2.04
CA SER A 124 -30.66 20.25 3.20
C SER A 124 -29.76 20.07 4.43
N SER A 125 -30.22 20.45 5.62
CA SER A 125 -29.48 20.22 6.87
C SER A 125 -29.07 18.73 7.04
N LEU A 126 -29.82 17.82 6.44
CA LEU A 126 -29.54 16.39 6.38
C LEU A 126 -28.34 16.04 5.47
N ASP A 127 -28.17 16.73 4.34
CA ASP A 127 -27.03 16.51 3.44
C ASP A 127 -25.73 17.04 4.05
N ILE A 128 -25.81 18.19 4.75
CA ILE A 128 -24.69 18.75 5.52
C ILE A 128 -24.31 17.79 6.66
N ALA A 129 -25.29 17.31 7.44
CA ALA A 129 -25.05 16.33 8.52
C ALA A 129 -24.45 15.02 7.99
N ARG A 130 -24.91 14.54 6.82
CA ARG A 130 -24.34 13.35 6.15
C ARG A 130 -22.90 13.63 5.75
N LYS A 131 -22.60 14.71 5.05
CA LYS A 131 -21.23 15.10 4.65
C LYS A 131 -20.30 15.19 5.86
N ASN A 132 -20.74 15.85 6.94
CA ASN A 132 -19.98 15.96 8.19
C ASN A 132 -19.71 14.59 8.83
N LYS A 133 -20.70 13.70 8.88
CA LYS A 133 -20.53 12.33 9.40
C LYS A 133 -19.52 11.52 8.57
N LEU A 134 -19.54 11.67 7.25
CA LEU A 134 -18.60 10.97 6.36
C LEU A 134 -17.18 11.53 6.48
N GLN A 135 -17.01 12.85 6.56
CA GLN A 135 -15.71 13.47 6.80
C GLN A 135 -15.13 13.06 8.15
N TRP A 136 -15.97 13.04 9.20
CA TRP A 136 -15.58 12.54 10.52
C TRP A 136 -15.12 11.08 10.46
N ALA A 137 -15.88 10.22 9.76
CA ALA A 137 -15.53 8.81 9.59
C ALA A 137 -14.21 8.62 8.82
N ALA A 138 -13.98 9.41 7.77
CA ALA A 138 -12.75 9.38 6.98
C ALA A 138 -11.52 9.78 7.81
N ASN A 139 -11.63 10.84 8.62
CA ASN A 139 -10.55 11.26 9.50
C ASN A 139 -10.32 10.24 10.62
N ARG A 140 -11.39 9.69 11.20
CA ARG A 140 -11.31 8.70 12.28
C ARG A 140 -10.70 7.38 11.83
N LYS A 141 -10.97 6.95 10.59
CA LYS A 141 -10.40 5.74 9.98
C LYS A 141 -8.88 5.67 10.14
N TRP A 142 -8.19 6.77 9.84
CA TRP A 142 -6.73 6.81 9.86
C TRP A 142 -6.14 6.83 11.26
N VAL A 143 -6.83 7.47 12.20
CA VAL A 143 -6.46 7.42 13.62
C VAL A 143 -6.55 5.97 14.13
N VAL A 144 -7.68 5.30 13.86
CA VAL A 144 -7.88 3.90 14.28
C VAL A 144 -6.88 2.95 13.63
N ALA A 145 -6.54 3.17 12.35
CA ALA A 145 -5.49 2.42 11.69
C ALA A 145 -4.13 2.62 12.37
N GLY A 146 -3.77 3.87 12.69
CA GLY A 146 -2.54 4.19 13.41
C GLY A 146 -2.46 3.50 14.78
N ASP A 147 -3.54 3.54 15.56
CA ASP A 147 -3.62 2.90 16.87
C ASP A 147 -3.43 1.37 16.78
N LEU A 148 -4.09 0.73 15.80
CA LEU A 148 -3.92 -0.70 15.55
C LEU A 148 -2.47 -1.03 15.16
N ALA A 149 -1.86 -0.24 14.28
CA ALA A 149 -0.48 -0.45 13.86
C ALA A 149 0.52 -0.31 15.02
N ALA A 150 0.34 0.71 15.87
CA ALA A 150 1.13 0.89 17.07
C ALA A 150 0.98 -0.29 18.04
N ALA A 151 -0.25 -0.78 18.24
CA ALA A 151 -0.52 -1.92 19.09
C ALA A 151 0.11 -3.23 18.58
N MET A 152 0.06 -3.48 17.26
CA MET A 152 0.74 -4.61 16.62
C MET A 152 2.26 -4.52 16.81
N ASN A 153 2.87 -3.35 16.61
CA ASN A 153 4.31 -3.15 16.80
C ASN A 153 4.72 -3.35 18.26
N LYS A 154 3.94 -2.83 19.21
CA LYS A 154 4.16 -3.06 20.64
C LYS A 154 4.10 -4.54 20.97
N MET A 155 3.11 -5.26 20.44
CA MET A 155 3.00 -6.72 20.64
C MET A 155 4.18 -7.48 20.05
N ALA A 156 4.58 -7.16 18.81
CA ALA A 156 5.73 -7.76 18.14
C ALA A 156 7.01 -7.58 18.96
N ALA A 157 7.25 -6.38 19.49
CA ALA A 157 8.41 -6.06 20.31
C ALA A 157 8.38 -6.77 21.68
N LEU A 158 7.24 -6.74 22.38
CA LEU A 158 7.13 -7.31 23.72
C LEU A 158 7.15 -8.84 23.75
N LYS A 159 6.65 -9.48 22.69
CA LYS A 159 6.51 -10.94 22.62
C LYS A 159 7.52 -11.59 21.67
N ASN A 160 8.40 -10.79 21.05
CA ASN A 160 9.37 -11.23 20.05
C ASN A 160 8.71 -12.04 18.91
N VAL A 161 7.67 -11.47 18.30
CA VAL A 161 6.84 -12.13 17.28
C VAL A 161 6.91 -11.36 15.97
N ALA A 162 7.11 -12.06 14.85
CA ALA A 162 6.96 -11.47 13.53
C ALA A 162 5.47 -11.28 13.22
N VAL A 163 5.06 -10.04 12.88
CA VAL A 163 3.69 -9.74 12.47
C VAL A 163 3.66 -9.45 10.98
N VAL A 164 2.88 -10.23 10.24
CA VAL A 164 2.66 -10.08 8.79
C VAL A 164 1.23 -9.67 8.55
N VAL A 165 1.05 -8.57 7.82
CA VAL A 165 -0.27 -8.03 7.49
C VAL A 165 -0.47 -8.09 5.99
N ILE A 166 -1.58 -8.69 5.56
CA ILE A 166 -1.99 -8.72 4.16
C ILE A 166 -3.04 -7.61 3.97
N SER A 167 -2.80 -6.73 3.00
CA SER A 167 -3.70 -5.63 2.66
C SER A 167 -3.94 -5.61 1.16
N GLN A 168 -5.14 -5.24 0.76
CA GLN A 168 -5.47 -4.97 -0.63
C GLN A 168 -4.84 -3.66 -1.11
N VAL A 169 -4.80 -3.52 -2.42
CA VAL A 169 -4.43 -2.28 -3.11
C VAL A 169 -5.68 -1.59 -3.67
N ALA A 170 -5.63 -0.27 -3.75
CA ALA A 170 -6.66 0.57 -4.36
C ALA A 170 -6.01 1.44 -5.44
N THR A 171 -6.71 1.60 -6.56
CA THR A 171 -6.32 2.51 -7.64
C THR A 171 -6.58 3.95 -7.22
N SER A 172 -5.58 4.81 -7.39
CA SER A 172 -5.63 6.24 -7.17
C SER A 172 -5.37 6.96 -8.49
N LEU A 173 -6.31 7.81 -8.90
CA LEU A 173 -6.22 8.65 -10.11
C LEU A 173 -5.77 10.09 -9.81
N LYS A 174 -5.20 10.35 -8.62
CA LYS A 174 -4.78 11.70 -8.19
C LYS A 174 -3.78 12.29 -9.22
N GLY A 175 -4.22 13.31 -9.94
CA GLY A 175 -3.53 13.90 -11.08
C GLY A 175 -3.81 13.12 -12.38
N VAL A 176 -4.53 13.76 -13.31
CA VAL A 176 -5.11 13.26 -14.59
C VAL A 176 -4.13 12.50 -15.53
N LYS A 177 -2.85 12.35 -15.16
CA LYS A 177 -1.80 11.79 -16.02
C LYS A 177 -1.55 10.29 -15.85
N ARG A 178 -1.90 9.66 -14.72
CA ARG A 178 -1.72 8.19 -14.56
C ARG A 178 -2.47 7.61 -13.36
N ALA A 179 -3.05 6.42 -13.54
CA ALA A 179 -3.52 5.59 -12.44
C ALA A 179 -2.34 4.97 -11.66
N VAL A 180 -2.36 5.08 -10.33
CA VAL A 180 -1.33 4.50 -9.45
C VAL A 180 -1.98 3.57 -8.45
N LEU A 181 -1.41 2.38 -8.25
CA LEU A 181 -1.82 1.47 -7.18
C LEU A 181 -1.22 1.92 -5.85
N LYS A 182 -2.07 2.08 -4.83
CA LYS A 182 -1.68 2.38 -3.45
C LYS A 182 -2.22 1.32 -2.51
N SER A 183 -1.59 1.12 -1.37
CA SER A 183 -2.17 0.30 -0.30
C SER A 183 -3.55 0.87 0.09
N ALA A 184 -4.54 -0.01 0.28
CA ALA A 184 -5.87 0.40 0.73
C ALA A 184 -5.84 1.04 2.14
N LEU A 185 -4.83 0.69 2.93
CA LEU A 185 -4.45 1.38 4.17
C LEU A 185 -3.13 2.12 3.93
N ALA A 186 -3.21 3.44 3.74
CA ALA A 186 -2.07 4.30 3.42
C ALA A 186 -2.05 5.59 4.26
N GLY A 187 -2.61 5.56 5.47
CA GLY A 187 -2.52 6.69 6.40
C GLY A 187 -1.09 6.88 6.89
N THR A 188 -0.66 8.11 7.13
CA THR A 188 0.72 8.45 7.53
C THR A 188 1.20 7.65 8.75
N ALA A 189 0.39 7.56 9.81
CA ALA A 189 0.71 6.79 11.01
C ALA A 189 0.87 5.28 10.73
N TRP A 190 -0.01 4.73 9.88
CA TRP A 190 0.09 3.33 9.44
C TRP A 190 1.37 3.10 8.63
N GLU A 191 1.65 4.00 7.69
CA GLU A 191 2.85 3.92 6.84
C GLU A 191 4.13 3.95 7.66
N VAL A 192 4.23 4.84 8.66
CA VAL A 192 5.39 4.91 9.56
C VAL A 192 5.59 3.61 10.33
N ALA A 193 4.50 2.97 10.77
CA ALA A 193 4.56 1.73 11.54
C ALA A 193 5.01 0.50 10.73
N VAL A 194 4.87 0.51 9.40
CA VAL A 194 5.28 -0.61 8.53
C VAL A 194 6.79 -0.60 8.33
N ALA A 195 7.50 -1.62 8.84
CA ALA A 195 8.94 -1.74 8.66
C ALA A 195 9.32 -2.15 7.22
N ASN A 196 8.74 -3.25 6.74
CA ASN A 196 9.01 -3.80 5.41
C ASN A 196 7.72 -3.94 4.62
N ARG A 197 7.78 -3.71 3.29
CA ARG A 197 6.64 -3.90 2.40
C ARG A 197 7.07 -4.61 1.14
N VAL A 198 6.36 -5.70 0.86
CA VAL A 198 6.45 -6.45 -0.39
C VAL A 198 5.17 -6.20 -1.17
N VAL A 199 5.30 -5.78 -2.43
CA VAL A 199 4.20 -5.72 -3.38
C VAL A 199 4.22 -6.97 -4.22
N LEU A 200 3.05 -7.58 -4.40
CA LEU A 200 2.86 -8.75 -5.25
C LEU A 200 1.99 -8.36 -6.43
N TRP A 201 2.42 -8.70 -7.64
CA TRP A 201 1.62 -8.49 -8.83
C TRP A 201 1.73 -9.66 -9.80
N ARG A 202 0.81 -9.67 -10.75
CA ARG A 202 0.80 -10.59 -11.87
C ARG A 202 1.16 -9.78 -13.11
N ASP A 203 2.07 -10.33 -13.90
CA ASP A 203 2.26 -9.85 -15.26
C ASP A 203 1.65 -10.87 -16.23
N PHE A 204 1.25 -10.40 -17.40
CA PHE A 204 0.84 -11.25 -18.50
C PHE A 204 1.96 -11.17 -19.53
N ALA A 205 2.67 -12.28 -19.74
CA ALA A 205 3.63 -12.31 -20.83
C ALA A 205 2.90 -11.96 -22.13
N PRO A 206 3.49 -11.16 -23.03
CA PRO A 206 2.89 -10.89 -24.32
C PRO A 206 2.67 -12.24 -25.02
N ASP A 207 1.50 -12.42 -25.63
CA ASP A 207 1.20 -13.61 -26.42
C ASP A 207 2.31 -13.74 -27.47
N SER A 208 3.23 -14.68 -27.29
CA SER A 208 4.17 -15.02 -28.33
C SER A 208 3.33 -15.59 -29.47
N GLU A 209 3.11 -14.80 -30.52
CA GLU A 209 2.42 -15.23 -31.72
C GLU A 209 3.04 -16.56 -32.18
N GLY A 210 2.29 -17.66 -32.08
CA GLY A 210 2.63 -18.91 -32.78
C GLY A 210 2.96 -20.17 -31.98
N SER A 211 2.83 -20.23 -30.65
CA SER A 211 2.90 -21.54 -29.96
C SER A 211 1.78 -21.74 -28.93
N ALA A 212 0.73 -22.44 -29.35
CA ALA A 212 -0.48 -22.71 -28.57
C ALA A 212 -0.33 -23.88 -27.58
N ASP A 213 0.89 -24.30 -27.24
CA ASP A 213 1.12 -25.53 -26.48
C ASP A 213 1.90 -25.28 -25.20
N ALA A 214 1.25 -25.51 -24.05
CA ALA A 214 1.76 -25.54 -22.66
C ALA A 214 2.40 -24.25 -22.09
N SER A 215 3.19 -23.50 -22.86
CA SER A 215 3.93 -22.30 -22.43
C SER A 215 3.02 -21.14 -22.00
N SER A 216 1.80 -21.05 -22.56
CA SER A 216 0.82 -20.00 -22.22
C SER A 216 0.24 -20.16 -20.80
N SER A 217 0.18 -21.39 -20.28
CA SER A 217 -0.30 -21.68 -18.91
C SER A 217 0.72 -21.25 -17.86
N ILE A 218 2.02 -21.45 -18.16
CA ILE A 218 3.14 -20.99 -17.33
C ILE A 218 3.17 -19.46 -17.35
N ALA A 219 3.06 -18.84 -18.53
CA ALA A 219 3.01 -17.39 -18.69
C ALA A 219 1.88 -16.72 -17.88
N ARG A 220 0.68 -17.33 -17.84
CA ARG A 220 -0.43 -16.85 -17.00
C ARG A 220 -0.19 -17.08 -15.50
N GLY A 221 0.68 -18.01 -15.12
CA GLY A 221 0.97 -18.39 -13.74
C GLY A 221 2.05 -17.55 -13.06
N ILE A 222 2.83 -16.76 -13.79
CA ILE A 222 3.95 -15.97 -13.24
C ILE A 222 3.42 -14.86 -12.32
N ARG A 223 4.07 -14.69 -11.18
CA ARG A 223 3.86 -13.60 -10.23
C ARG A 223 5.20 -12.98 -9.90
N PHE A 224 5.17 -11.73 -9.49
CA PHE A 224 6.36 -10.97 -9.13
C PHE A 224 6.21 -10.45 -7.71
N ALA A 225 7.32 -10.44 -6.99
CA ALA A 225 7.44 -9.82 -5.68
C ALA A 225 8.55 -8.78 -5.72
N GLU A 226 8.25 -7.55 -5.29
CA GLU A 226 9.26 -6.50 -5.09
C GLU A 226 9.11 -5.91 -3.71
N VAL A 227 10.25 -5.74 -3.04
CA VAL A 227 10.32 -5.01 -1.79
C VAL A 227 10.32 -3.51 -2.12
N VAL A 228 9.25 -2.82 -1.74
CA VAL A 228 9.09 -1.36 -1.96
C VAL A 228 9.41 -0.55 -0.70
N LYS A 229 9.51 -1.21 0.45
CA LYS A 229 9.91 -0.60 1.72
C LYS A 229 10.78 -1.56 2.50
N GLU A 230 11.89 -1.08 3.02
CA GLU A 230 12.86 -1.85 3.79
C GLU A 230 13.35 -1.05 4.99
N GLY A 231 13.29 -1.63 6.19
CA GLY A 231 13.75 -0.98 7.42
C GLY A 231 13.13 0.39 7.69
N GLY A 232 11.87 0.61 7.27
CA GLY A 232 11.17 1.88 7.40
C GLY A 232 11.40 2.87 6.25
N LYS A 233 12.30 2.58 5.31
CA LYS A 233 12.62 3.47 4.18
C LYS A 233 11.96 2.99 2.89
N LEU A 234 11.31 3.91 2.18
CA LEU A 234 10.74 3.64 0.86
C LEU A 234 11.85 3.49 -0.18
N ARG A 235 11.71 2.49 -1.05
CA ARG A 235 12.59 2.30 -2.20
C ARG A 235 11.92 2.88 -3.45
N PRO A 236 12.68 3.51 -4.37
CA PRO A 236 12.11 4.01 -5.61
C PRO A 236 11.49 2.87 -6.42
N VAL A 237 10.28 3.11 -6.94
CA VAL A 237 9.53 2.13 -7.74
C VAL A 237 10.32 1.77 -9.00
N GLY A 238 10.47 0.48 -9.29
CA GLY A 238 11.19 0.00 -10.47
C GLY A 238 12.71 -0.03 -10.33
N GLN A 239 13.23 0.33 -9.15
CA GLN A 239 14.64 0.18 -8.80
C GLN A 239 14.90 -1.09 -7.95
N GLY A 240 13.83 -1.78 -7.53
CA GLY A 240 13.94 -3.07 -6.86
C GLY A 240 14.04 -4.23 -7.86
N ASP A 241 14.90 -5.21 -7.57
CA ASP A 241 14.91 -6.48 -8.29
C ASP A 241 13.59 -7.22 -8.00
N ALA A 242 12.65 -7.13 -8.94
CA ALA A 242 11.41 -7.88 -8.88
C ALA A 242 11.72 -9.37 -9.06
N VAL A 243 11.36 -10.18 -8.07
CA VAL A 243 11.63 -11.62 -8.09
C VAL A 243 10.43 -12.37 -8.66
N PRO A 244 10.58 -13.07 -9.79
CA PRO A 244 9.52 -13.90 -10.35
C PRO A 244 9.35 -15.20 -9.56
N PHE A 245 8.10 -15.58 -9.34
CA PHE A 245 7.73 -16.82 -8.69
C PHE A 245 6.46 -17.40 -9.30
N SER A 246 6.25 -18.69 -9.08
CA SER A 246 5.02 -19.39 -9.44
C SER A 246 4.36 -19.96 -8.19
N ILE A 247 3.04 -20.18 -8.28
CA ILE A 247 2.25 -20.77 -7.21
C ILE A 247 1.88 -22.20 -7.63
N ALA A 248 2.57 -23.18 -7.04
CA ALA A 248 2.34 -24.60 -7.25
C ALA A 248 1.43 -25.20 -6.15
N LYS A 249 1.15 -26.51 -6.25
CA LYS A 249 0.40 -27.25 -5.22
C LYS A 249 1.16 -27.28 -3.90
N GLU A 250 2.48 -27.43 -3.97
CA GLU A 250 3.36 -27.52 -2.80
C GLU A 250 3.66 -26.16 -2.17
N GLY A 251 3.26 -25.07 -2.83
CA GLY A 251 3.47 -23.70 -2.35
C GLY A 251 4.12 -22.77 -3.36
N LEU A 252 4.91 -21.82 -2.86
CA LEU A 252 5.61 -20.85 -3.71
C LEU A 252 6.90 -21.47 -4.27
N ARG A 253 7.15 -21.31 -5.57
CA ARG A 253 8.39 -21.76 -6.23
C ARG A 253 9.08 -20.59 -6.92
N GLU A 254 10.37 -20.45 -6.67
CA GLU A 254 11.24 -19.50 -7.37
C GLU A 254 11.30 -19.86 -8.87
N LEU A 255 11.15 -18.86 -9.73
CA LEU A 255 11.42 -19.00 -11.15
C LEU A 255 12.77 -18.38 -11.44
N ARG A 256 13.77 -19.18 -11.76
CA ARG A 256 15.03 -18.65 -12.29
C ARG A 256 14.81 -18.32 -13.76
N LEU A 257 14.44 -17.09 -14.04
CA LEU A 257 14.39 -16.61 -15.41
C LEU A 257 15.83 -16.47 -15.93
N PRO A 258 16.16 -16.97 -17.12
CA PRO A 258 17.53 -16.93 -17.65
C PRO A 258 18.05 -15.52 -17.97
N PHE A 259 17.28 -14.44 -17.78
CA PHE A 259 17.72 -13.06 -18.00
C PHE A 259 17.02 -12.08 -17.04
N PRO A 260 17.67 -10.98 -16.63
CA PRO A 260 17.03 -9.95 -15.84
C PRO A 260 15.90 -9.31 -16.66
N ILE A 261 14.65 -9.46 -16.19
CA ILE A 261 13.56 -8.60 -16.65
C ILE A 261 13.86 -7.23 -16.07
N SER A 262 14.49 -6.36 -16.85
CA SER A 262 14.37 -4.94 -16.57
C SER A 262 12.88 -4.63 -16.63
N ALA A 263 12.28 -4.27 -15.50
CA ALA A 263 11.01 -3.57 -15.49
C ALA A 263 11.25 -2.15 -16.05
N THR A 264 11.65 -2.06 -17.32
CA THR A 264 11.57 -0.84 -18.08
C THR A 264 10.09 -0.60 -18.29
N LEU A 265 9.50 0.19 -17.39
CA LEU A 265 8.46 1.13 -17.79
C LEU A 265 9.05 1.91 -18.96
N GLU A 266 8.76 1.47 -20.18
CA GLU A 266 9.09 2.21 -21.38
C GLU A 266 8.52 3.61 -21.18
N THR A 267 9.43 4.55 -21.01
CA THR A 267 9.16 5.96 -21.14
C THR A 267 8.86 6.14 -22.62
N HIS A 268 7.61 5.89 -23.02
CA HIS A 268 7.17 6.26 -24.35
C HIS A 268 7.40 7.74 -24.48
N GLN A 269 8.29 8.03 -25.41
CA GLN A 269 8.74 9.33 -25.85
C GLN A 269 7.61 10.34 -25.78
N GLN A 270 7.87 11.36 -24.98
CA GLN A 270 7.47 12.72 -25.22
C GLN A 270 7.46 12.98 -26.73
N LEU A 271 6.27 12.94 -27.35
CA LEU A 271 6.05 13.50 -28.67
C LEU A 271 6.47 14.96 -28.57
N LYS A 272 7.66 15.23 -29.09
CA LYS A 272 8.14 16.56 -29.44
C LYS A 272 7.02 17.22 -30.25
N PRO A 273 6.47 18.37 -29.84
CA PRO A 273 5.51 19.08 -30.67
C PRO A 273 6.21 19.45 -31.97
N GLN A 274 5.82 18.77 -33.04
CA GLN A 274 6.23 19.05 -34.40
C GLN A 274 5.60 20.39 -34.80
N PRO A 275 6.39 21.44 -35.13
CA PRO A 275 5.83 22.71 -35.55
C PRO A 275 5.15 22.54 -36.91
N ALA A 276 3.92 23.04 -37.01
CA ALA A 276 3.16 23.09 -38.25
C ALA A 276 3.94 23.88 -39.34
N PRO A 277 3.88 23.46 -40.62
CA PRO A 277 4.56 24.16 -41.69
C PRO A 277 3.83 25.48 -42.00
N ALA A 278 4.49 26.60 -41.71
CA ALA A 278 4.08 27.92 -42.15
C ALA A 278 4.54 28.14 -43.61
N THR A 279 3.58 28.40 -44.49
CA THR A 279 3.80 28.82 -45.88
C THR A 279 4.34 30.25 -45.92
N THR A 280 5.29 30.43 -46.83
CA THR A 280 6.21 31.55 -47.10
C THR A 280 5.59 32.85 -47.61
N LEU A 281 6.20 34.01 -47.30
CA LEU A 281 6.84 34.98 -48.26
C LEU A 281 7.27 36.30 -47.53
N PRO A 282 8.19 37.12 -48.10
CA PRO A 282 9.38 37.63 -47.40
C PRO A 282 9.53 39.17 -47.41
N THR A 283 10.41 39.74 -46.57
CA THR A 283 11.17 40.97 -46.92
C THR A 283 12.36 41.22 -45.97
N THR A 284 13.57 41.28 -46.57
CA THR A 284 14.75 42.17 -46.34
C THR A 284 14.90 42.90 -44.99
N THR A 285 16.07 43.03 -44.33
CA THR A 285 17.41 43.47 -44.81
C THR A 285 18.45 43.36 -43.66
N ALA A 286 19.74 43.14 -43.99
CA ALA A 286 21.04 43.50 -43.34
C ALA A 286 21.12 43.91 -41.84
N SER A 287 22.15 43.67 -41.01
CA SER A 287 23.61 43.46 -41.20
C SER A 287 24.31 43.12 -39.85
N THR A 288 25.33 42.27 -39.93
CA THR A 288 26.65 42.19 -39.24
C THR A 288 26.89 42.63 -37.76
N SER A 289 27.35 41.65 -36.96
CA SER A 289 28.49 41.61 -36.00
C SER A 289 28.76 42.71 -34.95
N ILE A 290 29.04 42.33 -33.70
CA ILE A 290 30.36 42.36 -32.98
C ILE A 290 30.16 42.07 -31.46
N THR A 291 31.13 41.33 -30.91
CA THR A 291 31.55 41.04 -29.53
C THR A 291 31.46 42.20 -28.51
N THR A 292 31.10 41.92 -27.24
CA THR A 292 31.84 42.24 -25.98
C THR A 292 30.97 42.19 -24.71
N THR A 293 31.51 41.58 -23.65
CA THR A 293 31.14 41.74 -22.22
C THR A 293 31.55 43.13 -21.72
N PRO A 294 30.86 43.76 -20.74
CA PRO A 294 31.30 43.60 -19.35
C PRO A 294 30.22 43.69 -18.24
N THR A 295 30.63 43.19 -17.07
CA THR A 295 30.12 43.30 -15.70
C THR A 295 29.80 44.73 -15.24
N ILE A 296 28.68 44.95 -14.52
CA ILE A 296 28.55 45.99 -13.47
C ILE A 296 27.64 45.49 -12.33
N THR A 297 28.17 45.61 -11.12
CA THR A 297 27.56 45.35 -9.80
C THR A 297 26.92 46.60 -9.17
N THR A 298 26.15 46.36 -8.09
CA THR A 298 25.84 47.24 -6.93
C THR A 298 24.84 48.39 -7.04
N LYS A 299 23.81 48.35 -6.17
CA LYS A 299 23.66 49.29 -5.02
C LYS A 299 22.55 48.88 -4.04
N ARG A 300 22.92 48.82 -2.74
CA ARG A 300 22.04 48.94 -1.56
C ARG A 300 22.29 50.31 -0.91
N LYS A 301 21.31 50.83 -0.17
CA LYS A 301 21.37 51.68 1.06
C LYS A 301 20.03 51.41 1.80
N ALA A 302 19.98 50.86 3.02
CA ALA A 302 20.36 51.40 4.36
C ALA A 302 19.62 52.71 4.69
N ASP A 303 19.11 53.02 5.87
CA ASP A 303 18.74 52.38 7.17
C ASP A 303 18.22 53.59 8.01
N GLU A 304 17.24 53.43 8.93
CA GLU A 304 17.23 53.98 10.31
C GLU A 304 15.84 54.06 11.01
N ILE A 305 15.68 53.21 12.05
CA ILE A 305 15.24 53.39 13.48
C ILE A 305 14.53 54.73 13.87
N ALA A 306 13.48 54.79 14.73
CA ALA A 306 13.47 54.39 16.15
C ALA A 306 12.08 54.30 16.83
N ASP A 307 12.12 53.64 18.02
CA ASP A 307 11.10 53.27 19.02
C ASP A 307 10.22 54.38 19.62
N SER A 308 9.04 53.98 20.13
CA SER A 308 8.44 54.47 21.39
C SER A 308 7.41 53.45 21.93
N GLU A 309 7.58 53.04 23.20
CA GLU A 309 6.64 52.37 24.12
C GLU A 309 5.40 53.28 24.38
N ASP A 310 4.24 52.93 24.95
CA ASP A 310 3.85 51.93 25.95
C ASP A 310 2.29 51.93 26.14
N GLU A 311 1.77 50.99 26.95
CA GLU A 311 0.45 50.93 27.63
C GLU A 311 -0.83 50.30 26.97
N LEU A 312 -1.05 49.03 27.34
CA LEU A 312 -2.18 48.52 28.15
C LEU A 312 -3.68 48.69 27.71
N LEU A 313 -4.29 47.50 27.50
CA LEU A 313 -5.63 47.01 27.93
C LEU A 313 -6.73 46.71 26.87
N VAL A 314 -7.30 45.51 27.09
CA VAL A 314 -8.63 44.96 26.76
C VAL A 314 -8.90 44.38 25.36
N GLY A 315 -8.77 43.04 25.28
CA GLY A 315 -9.83 42.11 24.85
C GLY A 315 -10.32 42.16 23.40
N SER A 316 -10.02 41.11 22.63
CA SER A 316 -11.02 40.36 21.86
C SER A 316 -10.39 39.07 21.37
N ASP A 317 -11.01 37.94 21.68
CA ASP A 317 -10.82 36.68 20.99
C ASP A 317 -11.05 36.91 19.49
N ASP A 318 -10.14 36.40 18.65
CA ASP A 318 -10.38 35.96 17.26
C ASP A 318 -9.10 35.30 16.73
N ASP A 319 -8.91 34.03 17.10
CA ASP A 319 -7.87 33.15 16.55
C ASP A 319 -8.24 32.77 15.10
N PHE A 320 -7.67 33.49 14.13
CA PHE A 320 -7.73 33.15 12.71
C PHE A 320 -6.84 31.94 12.42
N GLY A 321 -7.36 30.75 12.73
CA GLY A 321 -6.84 29.48 12.23
C GLY A 321 -7.13 29.36 10.72
N LEU A 322 -6.11 29.58 9.90
CA LEU A 322 -6.14 29.32 8.46
C LEU A 322 -6.58 27.85 8.19
N PRO A 323 -7.47 27.60 7.22
CA PRO A 323 -7.90 26.25 6.90
C PRO A 323 -6.73 25.45 6.29
N PRO A 324 -6.53 24.18 6.69
CA PRO A 324 -5.65 23.30 5.93
C PRO A 324 -6.27 23.03 4.56
N ASP A 325 -5.42 23.14 3.54
CA ASP A 325 -5.72 23.05 2.12
C ASP A 325 -6.78 22.00 1.75
N ASP A 326 -7.81 22.47 1.06
CA ASP A 326 -8.83 21.67 0.36
C ASP A 326 -8.16 20.79 -0.69
N ASP A 327 -7.91 19.52 -0.38
CA ASP A 327 -7.17 18.67 -1.30
C ASP A 327 -7.56 17.19 -1.28
N ASP A 328 -8.85 16.86 -1.07
CA ASP A 328 -9.39 15.50 -1.27
C ASP A 328 -10.90 15.49 -1.62
N LEU A 329 -11.32 16.31 -2.59
CA LEU A 329 -12.64 16.17 -3.22
C LEU A 329 -12.52 16.12 -4.74
N PHE A 330 -12.28 14.92 -5.28
CA PHE A 330 -12.60 14.65 -6.68
C PHE A 330 -13.32 13.31 -6.79
N ASP A 331 -14.56 13.41 -7.26
CA ASP A 331 -15.39 12.34 -7.77
C ASP A 331 -14.74 11.74 -9.03
N GLU A 332 -14.63 10.40 -9.11
CA GLU A 332 -14.88 9.75 -10.40
C GLU A 332 -15.24 8.27 -10.28
N VAL A 333 -16.19 7.92 -11.13
CA VAL A 333 -16.86 6.66 -11.39
C VAL A 333 -15.92 5.69 -12.10
N VAL A 334 -15.96 4.42 -11.70
CA VAL A 334 -15.51 3.33 -12.58
C VAL A 334 -16.71 2.43 -12.81
N VAL A 335 -17.30 2.58 -14.01
CA VAL A 335 -18.22 1.61 -14.59
C VAL A 335 -17.39 0.38 -14.91
N GLY A 336 -17.72 -0.74 -14.27
CA GLY A 336 -17.17 -2.03 -14.64
C GLY A 336 -17.68 -2.46 -16.02
N LEU A 337 -16.79 -3.01 -16.83
CA LEU A 337 -17.19 -3.92 -17.89
C LEU A 337 -16.38 -5.22 -17.75
N SER A 338 -17.11 -6.29 -18.06
CA SER A 338 -16.84 -7.73 -18.01
C SER A 338 -15.45 -8.18 -18.46
#